data_AF-A0A2P9HNY2-F1
#
_entry.id   AF-A0A2P9HNY2-F1
#
_cell.length_a   1.000
_cell.length_b   1.000
_cell.length_c   1.000
_cell.angle_alpha   90.00
_cell.angle_beta   90.00
_cell.angle_gamma   90.00
#
_symmetry.space_group_name_H-M   'P 1'
#
loop_
_entity.id
_entity.type
_entity.pdbx_description
1 polymer ?
#
loop_
_entity_poly.entity_id
_entity_poly.type
_entity_poly.pdbx_seq_one_letter_code
_entity_poly.pdbx_strand_id
1 'polypeptide(L)'
;MARKKAADAVLKSANENNSALNSDDNFRNISASSREAVKDRLVSLKELSILLHRDRNTVSGWLNHGLPYVEKADRDLGKAWSFDTAEVVRWLEKRAADSAVEKLGVLGSDGKTSEEEAKRRRAVAAAIITELEAAEAVKTVVRVSHVVDRISADYSEIRSRLMSLPDAISVRVETKVAQKVREIADEQVRSALKALRVDRDFQQSEG
;
A
#
# COMPACT_ATOMS: atom_id res chain seq x y z
N MET A 1 -53.44 -11.53 4.56
CA MET A 1 -53.75 -10.84 3.30
C MET A 1 -54.97 -9.95 3.50
N ALA A 2 -54.87 -8.64 3.28
CA ALA A 2 -55.92 -7.78 2.70
C ALA A 2 -55.40 -6.33 2.70
N ARG A 3 -55.23 -5.77 1.50
CA ARG A 3 -54.90 -4.37 1.21
C ARG A 3 -56.17 -3.62 0.80
N LYS A 4 -56.06 -2.28 0.87
CA LYS A 4 -56.78 -1.19 0.16
C LYS A 4 -57.85 -0.49 1.01
N LYS A 5 -57.81 0.83 1.28
CA LYS A 5 -57.51 2.08 0.52
C LYS A 5 -58.82 2.76 0.08
N ALA A 6 -59.05 3.99 0.57
CA ALA A 6 -59.74 5.15 -0.05
C ALA A 6 -60.33 6.00 1.10
N ALA A 7 -59.80 7.20 1.38
CA ALA A 7 -60.05 8.46 0.67
C ALA A 7 -61.42 9.06 1.04
N ASP A 8 -61.43 10.10 1.86
CA ASP A 8 -61.81 11.47 1.47
C ASP A 8 -61.95 12.35 2.72
N ALA A 9 -61.36 13.55 2.69
CA ALA A 9 -61.99 14.79 3.15
C ALA A 9 -60.95 15.93 3.31
N VAL A 10 -60.97 16.79 2.28
CA VAL A 10 -60.95 18.25 2.40
C VAL A 10 -59.58 18.92 2.59
N LEU A 11 -58.97 19.18 1.43
CA LEU A 11 -58.16 20.34 1.11
C LEU A 11 -58.80 21.64 1.64
N LYS A 12 -58.04 22.40 2.45
CA LYS A 12 -58.25 23.84 2.62
C LYS A 12 -57.12 24.59 1.91
N SER A 13 -57.50 25.23 0.82
CA SER A 13 -56.70 26.08 -0.04
C SER A 13 -56.36 27.43 0.60
N ALA A 14 -55.26 27.99 0.09
CA ALA A 14 -54.92 29.41 0.00
C ALA A 14 -54.58 30.16 1.31
N ASN A 15 -53.29 30.43 1.50
CA ASN A 15 -52.90 31.82 1.66
C ASN A 15 -51.50 32.06 1.07
N GLU A 16 -51.49 32.81 -0.03
CA GLU A 16 -50.32 33.41 -0.64
C GLU A 16 -49.73 34.44 0.33
N ASN A 17 -48.46 34.31 0.67
CA ASN A 17 -47.64 35.42 1.15
C ASN A 17 -46.20 35.13 0.77
N ASN A 18 -45.95 35.21 -0.54
CA ASN A 18 -44.61 35.28 -1.08
C ASN A 18 -44.14 36.74 -0.97
N SER A 19 -43.81 37.18 0.25
CA SER A 19 -43.10 38.44 0.43
C SER A 19 -41.67 38.21 -0.07
N ALA A 20 -41.39 38.71 -1.25
CA ALA A 20 -40.06 38.79 -1.82
C ALA A 20 -39.07 39.30 -0.75
N LEU A 21 -38.18 38.41 -0.33
CA LEU A 21 -36.97 38.76 0.39
C LEU A 21 -36.10 39.60 -0.55
N ASN A 22 -36.29 40.91 -0.51
CA ASN A 22 -35.31 41.86 -1.01
C ASN A 22 -34.07 41.77 -0.12
N SER A 23 -33.18 40.85 -0.43
CA SER A 23 -31.87 40.68 0.21
C SER A 23 -30.73 41.15 -0.69
N ASP A 24 -30.89 42.29 -1.36
CA ASP A 24 -29.87 42.85 -2.25
C ASP A 24 -29.02 43.96 -1.61
N ASP A 25 -29.30 44.39 -0.38
CA ASP A 25 -28.49 45.41 0.31
C ASP A 25 -27.32 44.84 1.15
N ASN A 26 -27.25 43.52 1.37
CA ASN A 26 -26.22 42.93 2.24
C ASN A 26 -24.87 42.66 1.57
N PHE A 27 -24.78 42.69 0.23
CA PHE A 27 -23.53 42.41 -0.49
C PHE A 27 -22.57 43.61 -0.53
N ARG A 28 -23.04 44.84 -0.26
CA ARG A 28 -22.18 46.02 -0.26
C ARG A 28 -21.34 46.16 1.01
N ASN A 29 -21.82 45.65 2.15
CA ASN A 29 -21.15 45.79 3.45
C ASN A 29 -20.06 44.74 3.77
N ILE A 30 -20.05 43.59 3.09
CA ILE A 30 -19.02 42.55 3.32
C ILE A 30 -17.64 43.05 2.84
N SER A 31 -17.61 43.88 1.80
CA SER A 31 -16.36 44.38 1.22
C SER A 31 -15.65 45.42 2.09
N ALA A 32 -16.40 46.27 2.80
CA ALA A 32 -15.85 47.26 3.73
C ALA A 32 -15.42 46.61 5.05
N SER A 33 -16.25 45.73 5.62
CA SER A 33 -15.93 44.98 6.85
C SER A 33 -14.72 44.06 6.66
N SER A 34 -14.58 43.40 5.51
CA SER A 34 -13.41 42.56 5.22
C SER A 34 -12.13 43.38 5.04
N ARG A 35 -12.20 44.59 4.44
CA ARG A 35 -11.05 45.50 4.31
C ARG A 35 -10.66 46.16 5.64
N GLU A 36 -11.62 46.48 6.50
CA GLU A 36 -11.36 46.95 7.87
C GLU A 36 -10.76 45.84 8.74
N ALA A 37 -11.30 44.62 8.65
CA ALA A 37 -10.73 43.45 9.32
C ALA A 37 -9.32 43.11 8.82
N VAL A 38 -8.98 43.41 7.57
CA VAL A 38 -7.61 43.28 7.04
C VAL A 38 -6.69 44.34 7.62
N LYS A 39 -7.14 45.59 7.80
CA LYS A 39 -6.34 46.64 8.44
C LYS A 39 -6.04 46.33 9.90
N ASP A 40 -7.00 45.78 10.64
CA ASP A 40 -6.82 45.37 12.05
C ASP A 40 -5.94 44.12 12.21
N ARG A 41 -5.67 43.39 11.13
CA ARG A 41 -4.78 42.20 11.11
C ARG A 41 -3.34 42.51 10.71
N LEU A 42 -3.08 43.74 10.24
CA LEU A 42 -1.75 44.19 9.89
C LEU A 42 -1.01 44.59 11.15
N VAL A 43 0.06 43.87 11.45
CA VAL A 43 0.90 44.11 12.62
C VAL A 43 2.33 44.41 12.19
N SER A 44 2.99 45.25 12.98
CA SER A 44 4.42 45.49 12.84
C SER A 44 5.23 44.30 13.40
N LEU A 45 6.51 44.23 13.03
CA LEU A 45 7.42 43.18 13.51
C LEU A 45 7.48 43.09 15.05
N LYS A 46 7.37 44.24 15.75
CA LYS A 46 7.39 44.29 17.22
C LYS A 46 6.09 43.73 17.80
N GLU A 47 4.95 44.13 17.25
CA GLU A 47 3.63 43.64 17.69
C GLU A 47 3.48 42.14 17.43
N LEU A 48 3.97 41.65 16.28
CA LEU A 48 3.97 40.23 15.95
C LEU A 48 4.79 39.39 16.95
N SER A 49 5.94 39.91 17.40
CA SER A 49 6.78 39.23 18.40
C SER A 49 6.08 39.11 19.76
N ILE A 50 5.34 40.15 20.16
CA ILE A 50 4.56 40.16 21.40
C ILE A 50 3.38 39.18 21.29
N LEU A 51 2.64 39.21 20.18
CA LEU A 51 1.46 38.37 19.95
C LEU A 51 1.81 36.87 19.93
N LEU A 52 2.94 36.52 19.32
CA LEU A 52 3.41 35.12 19.23
C LEU A 52 4.24 34.68 20.44
N HIS A 53 4.49 35.57 21.40
CA HIS A 53 5.38 35.36 22.55
C HIS A 53 6.77 34.81 22.12
N ARG A 54 7.36 35.40 21.08
CA ARG A 54 8.68 35.03 20.56
C ARG A 54 9.62 36.22 20.55
N ASP A 55 10.92 35.94 20.60
CA ASP A 55 11.93 36.99 20.50
C ASP A 55 11.90 37.67 19.13
N ARG A 56 12.19 38.96 19.11
CA ARG A 56 12.22 39.77 17.88
C ARG A 56 13.21 39.21 16.85
N ASN A 57 14.34 38.67 17.30
CA ASN A 57 15.35 38.10 16.41
C ASN A 57 14.88 36.78 15.80
N THR A 58 14.07 36.00 16.51
CA THR A 58 13.46 34.78 15.98
C THR A 58 12.50 35.10 14.83
N VAL A 59 11.63 36.09 15.02
CA VAL A 59 10.71 36.54 13.97
C VAL A 59 11.48 37.15 12.79
N SER A 60 12.54 37.91 13.05
CA SER A 60 13.42 38.41 12.00
C SER A 60 14.14 37.29 11.25
N GLY A 61 14.48 36.19 11.91
CA GLY A 61 15.04 35.00 11.27
C GLY A 61 14.05 34.32 10.32
N TRP A 62 12.75 34.35 10.63
CA TRP A 62 11.71 33.79 9.76
C TRP A 62 11.58 34.51 8.43
N LEU A 63 11.90 35.81 8.36
CA LEU A 63 11.97 36.54 7.08
C LEU A 63 12.93 35.88 6.09
N ASN A 64 14.08 35.40 6.56
CA ASN A 64 15.05 34.68 5.72
C ASN A 64 14.54 33.31 5.25
N HIS A 65 13.53 32.76 5.93
CA HIS A 65 12.87 31.51 5.58
C HIS A 65 11.60 31.70 4.75
N GLY A 66 11.33 32.92 4.25
CA GLY A 66 10.19 33.21 3.40
C GLY A 66 8.88 33.44 4.17
N LEU A 67 8.95 34.12 5.32
CA LEU A 67 7.76 34.58 6.03
C LEU A 67 6.91 35.50 5.11
N PRO A 68 5.59 35.27 4.99
CA PRO A 68 4.71 36.12 4.18
C PRO A 68 4.63 37.52 4.80
N TYR A 69 4.74 38.55 3.96
CA TYR A 69 4.67 39.96 4.34
C TYR A 69 3.82 40.75 3.34
N VAL A 70 3.18 41.82 3.81
CA VAL A 70 2.30 42.67 2.99
C VAL A 70 3.08 43.86 2.46
N GLU A 71 3.85 44.54 3.30
CA GLU A 71 4.77 45.59 2.87
C GLU A 71 6.21 45.29 3.33
N LYS A 72 7.13 45.48 2.40
CA LYS A 72 8.56 45.37 2.66
C LYS A 72 9.04 46.61 3.41
N ALA A 73 9.82 46.41 4.47
CA ALA A 73 10.46 47.55 5.13
C ALA A 73 11.49 48.19 4.20
N ASP A 74 11.48 49.51 4.19
CA ASP A 74 12.47 50.33 3.50
C ASP A 74 13.06 51.31 4.52
N ARG A 75 14.37 51.21 4.73
CA ARG A 75 15.09 52.00 5.71
C ARG A 75 15.25 53.45 5.25
N ASP A 76 15.29 53.68 3.95
CA ASP A 76 15.52 55.01 3.37
C ASP A 76 14.22 55.84 3.34
N LEU A 77 13.07 55.15 3.27
CA LEU A 77 11.72 55.74 3.35
C LEU A 77 11.11 55.67 4.75
N GLY A 78 11.82 55.13 5.74
CA GLY A 78 11.33 54.98 7.12
C GLY A 78 10.13 54.04 7.29
N LYS A 79 9.87 53.15 6.31
CA LYS A 79 8.72 52.24 6.34
C LYS A 79 9.05 50.98 7.13
N ALA A 80 8.22 50.66 8.12
CA ALA A 80 8.33 49.42 8.90
C ALA A 80 7.69 48.24 8.15
N TRP A 81 8.11 47.01 8.49
CA TRP A 81 7.48 45.79 7.98
C TRP A 81 6.03 45.69 8.46
N SER A 82 5.12 45.34 7.56
CA SER A 82 3.74 45.00 7.90
C SER A 82 3.42 43.56 7.51
N PHE A 83 2.81 42.84 8.44
CA PHE A 83 2.49 41.42 8.31
C PHE A 83 1.01 41.19 8.55
N ASP A 84 0.39 40.30 7.79
CA ASP A 84 -0.92 39.76 8.14
C ASP A 84 -0.74 38.60 9.13
N THR A 85 -1.27 38.79 10.34
CA THR A 85 -1.27 37.76 11.40
C THR A 85 -1.84 36.42 10.94
N ALA A 86 -2.89 36.40 10.12
CA ALA A 86 -3.53 35.18 9.68
C ALA A 86 -2.65 34.36 8.73
N GLU A 87 -1.95 35.03 7.82
CA GLU A 87 -1.02 34.39 6.89
C GLU A 87 0.23 33.86 7.61
N VAL A 88 0.74 34.63 8.58
CA VAL A 88 1.87 34.21 9.42
C VAL A 88 1.55 32.93 10.20
N VAL A 89 0.37 32.84 10.82
CA VAL A 89 -0.04 31.64 11.57
C VAL A 89 -0.16 30.42 10.65
N ARG A 90 -0.79 30.58 9.48
CA ARG A 90 -0.88 29.49 8.48
C ARG A 90 0.49 29.01 8.00
N TRP A 91 1.41 29.94 7.80
CA TRP A 91 2.78 29.62 7.45
C TRP A 91 3.50 28.84 8.55
N LEU A 92 3.31 29.24 9.83
CA LEU A 92 3.87 28.51 10.98
C LEU A 92 3.28 27.10 11.12
N GLU A 93 1.96 26.94 10.91
CA GLU A 93 1.29 25.63 10.93
C GLU A 93 1.84 24.71 9.85
N LYS A 94 1.98 25.21 8.61
CA LYS A 94 2.57 24.45 7.51
C LYS A 94 4.00 24.02 7.83
N ARG A 95 4.82 24.95 8.32
CA ARG A 95 6.20 24.67 8.72
C ARG A 95 6.29 23.65 9.86
N ALA A 96 5.37 23.71 10.82
CA ALA A 96 5.30 22.73 11.91
C ALA A 96 4.89 21.34 11.40
N ALA A 97 3.93 21.27 10.47
CA ALA A 97 3.54 20.03 9.81
C ALA A 97 4.69 19.43 9.00
N ASP A 98 5.38 20.24 8.20
CA ASP A 98 6.53 19.80 7.39
C ASP A 98 7.67 19.27 8.30
N SER A 99 7.99 19.98 9.39
CA SER A 99 9.00 19.53 10.36
C SER A 99 8.56 18.28 11.13
N ALA A 100 7.27 18.11 11.41
CA ALA A 100 6.74 16.91 12.05
C ALA A 100 6.82 15.71 11.11
N VAL A 101 6.49 15.87 9.83
CA VAL A 101 6.61 14.83 8.80
C VAL A 101 8.07 14.43 8.59
N GLU A 102 8.98 15.40 8.54
CA GLU A 102 10.42 15.15 8.44
C GLU A 102 10.94 14.35 9.64
N LYS A 103 10.55 14.72 10.86
CA LYS A 103 10.94 14.00 12.09
C LYS A 103 10.29 12.62 12.22
N LEU A 104 9.08 12.44 11.72
CA LEU A 104 8.41 11.13 11.73
C LEU A 104 8.90 10.21 10.61
N GLY A 105 9.70 10.69 9.64
CA GLY A 105 10.25 9.85 8.56
C GLY A 105 9.18 9.24 7.64
N VAL A 106 7.95 9.78 7.63
CA VAL A 106 6.79 9.17 6.95
C VAL A 106 6.75 9.49 5.45
N LEU A 107 7.45 10.54 4.99
CA LEU A 107 7.64 10.79 3.56
C LEU A 107 9.13 11.04 3.28
N GLY A 108 9.86 9.96 2.98
CA GLY A 108 10.99 10.10 2.08
C GLY A 108 10.43 10.53 0.72
N SER A 109 10.65 11.78 0.32
CA SER A 109 10.17 12.35 -0.96
C SER A 109 10.85 11.74 -2.20
N ASP A 110 11.46 10.56 -2.08
CA ASP A 110 12.49 10.10 -3.01
C ASP A 110 12.29 8.63 -3.45
N GLY A 111 11.10 8.05 -3.22
CA GLY A 111 10.80 6.66 -3.62
C GLY A 111 11.66 5.59 -2.93
N LYS A 112 12.54 6.00 -2.02
CA LYS A 112 13.36 5.13 -1.19
C LYS A 112 12.54 4.81 0.04
N THR A 113 12.04 3.58 0.10
CA THR A 113 11.50 2.95 1.31
C THR A 113 12.35 3.39 2.51
N SER A 114 11.75 4.05 3.51
CA SER A 114 12.45 4.45 4.72
C SER A 114 13.19 3.24 5.30
N GLU A 115 14.44 3.43 5.74
CA GLU A 115 15.32 2.36 6.20
C GLU A 115 14.65 1.49 7.28
N GLU A 116 13.82 2.11 8.11
CA GLU A 116 13.02 1.45 9.14
C GLU A 116 11.97 0.50 8.57
N GLU A 117 11.30 0.88 7.48
CA GLU A 117 10.29 0.06 6.81
C GLU A 117 10.96 -1.12 6.07
N ALA A 118 12.11 -0.90 5.45
CA ALA A 118 12.90 -1.97 4.86
C ALA A 118 13.38 -2.99 5.93
N LYS A 119 13.82 -2.49 7.09
CA LYS A 119 14.21 -3.34 8.23
C LYS A 119 13.04 -4.13 8.79
N ARG A 120 11.86 -3.52 8.90
CA ARG A 120 10.62 -4.18 9.32
C ARG A 120 10.25 -5.34 8.38
N ARG A 121 10.28 -5.11 7.06
CA ARG A 121 9.97 -6.17 6.07
C ARG A 121 10.95 -7.32 6.11
N ARG A 122 12.25 -7.04 6.27
CA ARG A 122 13.26 -8.09 6.45
C ARG A 122 13.04 -8.89 7.73
N ALA A 123 12.69 -8.23 8.83
CA ALA A 123 12.40 -8.91 10.10
C ALA A 123 11.19 -9.84 9.99
N VAL A 124 10.12 -9.42 9.29
CA VAL A 124 8.94 -10.27 9.04
C VAL A 124 9.31 -11.47 8.16
N ALA A 125 10.04 -11.25 7.08
CA ALA A 125 10.48 -12.35 6.21
C ALA A 125 11.37 -13.36 6.96
N ALA A 126 12.30 -12.87 7.79
CA ALA A 126 13.14 -13.71 8.63
C ALA A 126 12.31 -14.53 9.63
N ALA A 127 11.29 -13.92 10.27
CA ALA A 127 10.40 -14.62 11.19
C ALA A 127 9.66 -15.78 10.49
N ILE A 128 9.11 -15.53 9.29
CA ILE A 128 8.43 -16.56 8.50
C ILE A 128 9.37 -17.72 8.16
N ILE A 129 10.61 -17.41 7.76
CA ILE A 129 11.62 -18.45 7.48
C ILE A 129 11.89 -19.29 8.73
N THR A 130 12.08 -18.64 9.89
CA THR A 130 12.33 -19.37 11.14
C THR A 130 11.13 -20.22 11.59
N GLU A 131 9.90 -19.77 11.33
CA GLU A 131 8.69 -20.55 11.59
C GLU A 131 8.60 -21.78 10.67
N LEU A 132 8.93 -21.62 9.39
CA LEU A 132 8.98 -22.72 8.44
C LEU A 132 10.08 -23.73 8.80
N GLU A 133 11.26 -23.27 9.20
CA GLU A 133 12.36 -24.14 9.66
C GLU A 133 11.98 -24.90 10.94
N ALA A 134 11.32 -24.23 11.90
CA ALA A 134 10.80 -24.88 13.09
C ALA A 134 9.73 -25.94 12.74
N ALA A 135 8.85 -25.66 11.78
CA ALA A 135 7.85 -26.61 11.31
C ALA A 135 8.47 -27.79 10.52
N GLU A 136 9.57 -27.57 9.79
CA GLU A 136 10.37 -28.64 9.15
C GLU A 136 11.02 -29.54 10.20
N ALA A 137 11.54 -28.96 11.30
CA ALA A 137 12.12 -29.71 12.41
C ALA A 137 11.08 -30.61 13.13
N VAL A 138 9.83 -30.15 13.23
CA VAL A 138 8.70 -30.94 13.76
C VAL A 138 8.14 -31.91 12.71
N LYS A 139 8.77 -32.02 11.52
CA LYS A 139 8.36 -32.88 10.39
C LYS A 139 6.93 -32.63 9.92
N THR A 140 6.40 -31.43 10.17
CA THR A 140 5.02 -31.06 9.76
C THR A 140 5.01 -30.56 8.31
N VAL A 141 6.10 -29.95 7.85
CA VAL A 141 6.27 -29.47 6.47
C VAL A 141 7.58 -30.01 5.89
N VAL A 142 7.61 -30.25 4.58
CA VAL A 142 8.80 -30.66 3.83
C VAL A 142 8.90 -29.81 2.57
N ARG A 143 10.12 -29.40 2.20
CA ARG A 143 10.36 -28.67 0.95
C ARG A 143 9.98 -29.54 -0.26
N VAL A 144 9.20 -28.97 -1.17
CA VAL A 144 8.71 -29.66 -2.38
C VAL A 144 9.87 -30.21 -3.21
N SER A 145 10.98 -29.46 -3.33
CA SER A 145 12.18 -29.91 -4.05
C SER A 145 12.73 -31.23 -3.54
N HIS A 146 12.85 -31.40 -2.21
CA HIS A 146 13.34 -32.63 -1.61
C HIS A 146 12.42 -33.83 -1.88
N VAL A 147 11.10 -33.60 -1.88
CA VAL A 147 10.12 -34.65 -2.20
C VAL A 147 10.25 -35.06 -3.66
N VAL A 148 10.35 -34.11 -4.58
CA VAL A 148 10.52 -34.37 -6.02
C VAL A 148 11.83 -35.11 -6.27
N ASP A 149 12.94 -34.70 -5.67
CA ASP A 149 14.24 -35.36 -5.82
C ASP A 149 14.19 -36.80 -5.31
N ARG A 150 13.56 -37.01 -4.13
CA ARG A 150 13.43 -38.35 -3.55
C ARG A 150 12.56 -39.27 -4.41
N ILE A 151 11.41 -38.77 -4.85
CA ILE A 151 10.51 -39.50 -5.76
C ILE A 151 11.24 -39.79 -7.07
N SER A 152 11.95 -38.84 -7.66
CA SER A 152 12.72 -39.03 -8.89
C SER A 152 13.77 -40.13 -8.77
N ALA A 153 14.50 -40.17 -7.64
CA ALA A 153 15.45 -41.23 -7.33
C ALA A 153 14.76 -42.61 -7.22
N ASP A 154 13.68 -42.69 -6.45
CA ASP A 154 12.93 -43.94 -6.25
C ASP A 154 12.34 -44.46 -7.58
N TYR A 155 11.78 -43.57 -8.42
CA TYR A 155 11.28 -43.92 -9.75
C TYR A 155 12.38 -44.35 -10.72
N SER A 156 13.56 -43.74 -10.63
CA SER A 156 14.72 -44.14 -11.45
C SER A 156 15.18 -45.55 -11.10
N GLU A 157 15.18 -45.91 -9.81
CA GLU A 157 15.48 -47.26 -9.34
C GLU A 157 14.43 -48.28 -9.82
N ILE A 158 13.14 -47.96 -9.64
CA ILE A 158 12.03 -48.81 -10.11
C ILE A 158 12.13 -49.04 -11.61
N ARG A 159 12.40 -47.99 -12.40
CA ARG A 159 12.58 -48.09 -13.85
C ARG A 159 13.75 -49.00 -14.22
N SER A 160 14.89 -48.86 -13.54
CA SER A 160 16.07 -49.70 -13.79
C SER A 160 15.76 -51.17 -13.52
N ARG A 161 15.10 -51.47 -12.39
CA ARG A 161 14.69 -52.84 -12.03
C ARG A 161 13.68 -53.41 -13.03
N LEU A 162 12.67 -52.64 -13.42
CA LEU A 162 11.66 -53.08 -14.41
C LEU A 162 12.30 -53.41 -15.77
N MET A 163 13.25 -52.60 -16.24
CA MET A 163 13.96 -52.85 -17.50
C MET A 163 14.82 -54.11 -17.48
N SER A 164 15.26 -54.57 -16.30
CA SER A 164 16.04 -55.80 -16.15
C SER A 164 15.18 -57.07 -16.07
N LEU A 165 13.86 -56.96 -15.87
CA LEU A 165 12.97 -58.12 -15.72
C LEU A 165 12.89 -59.02 -16.96
N PRO A 166 12.76 -58.50 -18.20
CA PRO A 166 12.69 -59.35 -19.39
C PRO A 166 13.92 -60.26 -19.51
N ASP A 167 15.09 -59.71 -19.20
CA ASP A 167 16.37 -60.41 -19.23
C ASP A 167 16.43 -61.49 -18.14
N ALA A 168 16.05 -61.13 -16.90
CA ALA A 168 16.01 -62.07 -15.79
C ALA A 168 15.02 -63.23 -16.01
N ILE A 169 13.88 -62.97 -16.63
CA ILE A 169 12.89 -64.00 -17.00
C ILE A 169 13.45 -64.89 -18.11
N SER A 170 14.07 -64.30 -19.14
CA SER A 170 14.60 -65.06 -20.28
C SER A 170 15.65 -66.10 -19.90
N VAL A 171 16.46 -65.84 -18.86
CA VAL A 171 17.48 -66.77 -18.34
C VAL A 171 16.86 -68.01 -17.67
N ARG A 172 15.63 -67.89 -17.15
CA ARG A 172 14.94 -68.97 -16.42
C ARG A 172 14.04 -69.83 -17.31
N VAL A 173 13.93 -69.49 -18.60
CA VAL A 173 13.07 -70.18 -19.56
C VAL A 173 13.93 -71.01 -20.50
N GLU A 174 13.36 -72.08 -21.06
CA GLU A 174 14.01 -72.92 -22.06
C GLU A 174 14.50 -72.11 -23.27
N THR A 175 15.71 -72.40 -23.76
CA THR A 175 16.44 -71.59 -24.75
C THR A 175 15.66 -71.35 -26.05
N LYS A 176 14.77 -72.29 -26.43
CA LYS A 176 13.93 -72.18 -27.63
C LYS A 176 12.82 -71.13 -27.51
N VAL A 177 12.35 -70.86 -26.30
CA VAL A 177 11.23 -69.94 -26.02
C VAL A 177 11.72 -68.63 -25.38
N ALA A 178 12.95 -68.62 -24.85
CA ALA A 178 13.56 -67.48 -24.15
C ALA A 178 13.47 -66.15 -24.93
N GLN A 179 13.76 -66.16 -26.23
CA GLN A 179 13.68 -64.96 -27.08
C GLN A 179 12.25 -64.40 -27.16
N LYS A 180 11.27 -65.28 -27.39
CA LYS A 180 9.86 -64.88 -27.52
C LYS A 180 9.29 -64.39 -26.20
N VAL A 181 9.69 -65.00 -25.08
CA VAL A 181 9.29 -64.54 -23.73
C VAL A 181 9.91 -63.19 -23.40
N ARG A 182 11.17 -62.95 -23.78
CA ARG A 182 11.83 -61.65 -23.60
C ARG A 182 11.11 -60.53 -24.34
N GLU A 183 10.73 -60.77 -25.60
CA GLU A 183 10.00 -59.79 -26.42
C GLU A 183 8.64 -59.44 -25.81
N ILE A 184 7.85 -60.44 -25.40
CA ILE A 184 6.55 -60.21 -24.75
C ILE A 184 6.74 -59.48 -23.42
N ALA A 185 7.73 -59.86 -22.61
CA ALA A 185 8.00 -59.22 -21.33
C ALA A 185 8.47 -57.76 -21.50
N ASP A 186 9.33 -57.46 -22.49
CA ASP A 186 9.79 -56.10 -22.80
C ASP A 186 8.63 -55.22 -23.28
N GLU A 187 7.74 -55.74 -24.12
CA GLU A 187 6.53 -55.01 -24.54
C GLU A 187 5.64 -54.65 -23.33
N GLN A 188 5.38 -55.61 -22.43
CA GLN A 188 4.58 -55.36 -21.23
C GLN A 188 5.25 -54.35 -20.28
N VAL A 189 6.57 -54.46 -20.07
CA VAL A 189 7.34 -53.51 -19.25
C VAL A 189 7.28 -52.10 -19.84
N ARG A 190 7.47 -51.95 -21.15
CA ARG A 190 7.39 -50.64 -21.83
C ARG A 190 5.99 -50.05 -21.79
N SER A 191 4.96 -50.89 -21.92
CA SER A 191 3.56 -50.48 -21.77
C SER A 191 3.29 -49.95 -20.36
N ALA A 192 3.73 -50.69 -19.32
CA ALA A 192 3.60 -50.27 -17.93
C ALA A 192 4.37 -48.97 -17.63
N LEU A 193 5.58 -48.81 -18.16
CA LEU A 193 6.38 -47.59 -18.02
C LEU A 193 5.77 -46.37 -18.75
N LYS A 194 4.98 -46.60 -19.81
CA LYS A 194 4.24 -45.52 -20.49
C LYS A 194 3.09 -45.01 -19.63
N ALA A 195 2.39 -45.90 -18.93
CA ALA A 195 1.34 -45.53 -17.97
C ALA A 195 1.90 -44.82 -16.72
N LEU A 196 3.14 -45.11 -16.33
CA LEU A 196 3.82 -44.49 -15.17
C LEU A 196 4.33 -43.05 -15.41
N ARG A 197 4.15 -42.48 -16.61
CA ARG A 197 4.55 -41.09 -16.86
C ARG A 197 3.58 -40.16 -16.14
N VAL A 198 4.09 -39.49 -15.11
CA VAL A 198 3.42 -38.35 -14.46
C VAL A 198 3.22 -37.27 -15.52
N ASP A 199 1.98 -36.85 -15.73
CA ASP A 199 1.65 -35.71 -16.57
C ASP A 199 2.49 -34.51 -16.14
N ARG A 200 3.15 -33.86 -17.11
CA ARG A 200 4.12 -32.76 -16.90
C ARG A 200 3.49 -31.47 -16.38
N ASP A 201 2.28 -31.52 -15.84
CA ASP A 201 1.45 -30.34 -15.60
C ASP A 201 1.87 -29.55 -14.34
N PHE A 202 2.71 -30.12 -13.48
CA PHE A 202 3.26 -29.41 -12.32
C PHE A 202 4.43 -28.48 -12.63
N GLN A 203 4.98 -28.51 -13.85
CA GLN A 203 6.11 -27.64 -14.24
C GLN A 203 5.67 -26.32 -14.90
N GLN A 204 4.38 -26.12 -15.15
CA GLN A 204 3.86 -24.92 -15.85
C GLN A 204 3.20 -23.86 -14.95
N SER A 205 3.05 -24.10 -13.65
CA SER A 205 2.42 -23.12 -12.74
C SER A 205 3.38 -22.14 -12.06
N GLU A 206 4.68 -22.22 -12.32
CA GLU A 206 5.71 -21.32 -11.76
C GLU A 206 6.54 -20.59 -12.84
N GLY A 207 5.95 -20.33 -14.00
CA GLY A 207 6.54 -19.51 -15.07
C GLY A 207 5.90 -18.13 -15.17
#